data_AF-A0A817FQQ1-F1
#
_entry.id   AF-A0A817FQQ1-F1
#
_cell.length_a   1.000
_cell.length_b   1.000
_cell.length_c   1.000
_cell.angle_alpha   90.00
_cell.angle_beta   90.00
_cell.angle_gamma   90.00
#
_symmetry.space_group_name_H-M   'P 1'
#
loop_
_entity.id
_entity.type
_entity.pdbx_description
1 polymer ?
#
loop_
_entity_poly.entity_id
_entity_poly.type
_entity_poly.pdbx_seq_one_letter_code
_entity_poly.pdbx_strand_id
1 'polypeptide(L)'
;MICKSITNKIREELGKMKVFFMFMGSIKSLLNQQKYRAEIKLNPQHNRIYAPGHAYWSDALNDGIDRGNKPYYCPVGWTRCSFYVTDRFYEKFKGWCICYHGTKFAYGLSILLSGLKPAENDEHGAGIYVSPSINYACHPRYAEVKLIDASYGSKFFKSGKYVQFVLECRVHPSNIRKVAPETLDAQNTIIDFNINNNIIEWIINNQNKKIVDFNDPNSSIVCTGLMMRVTNDHPGLLTESQWWYESHLCNNEKCCVLGIALDALQRQRFNGYKCNVIYD
;
A
#
# COMPACT_ATOMS: atom_id res chain seq x y z
N MET A 1 18.92 24.79 -24.83
CA MET A 1 18.66 23.39 -24.43
C MET A 1 17.16 23.13 -24.59
N ILE A 2 16.76 22.53 -25.71
CA ILE A 2 15.36 22.47 -26.16
C ILE A 2 14.62 21.38 -25.39
N CYS A 3 13.68 21.79 -24.53
CA CYS A 3 12.70 20.90 -23.93
C CYS A 3 11.73 20.45 -25.04
N LYS A 4 12.06 19.35 -25.74
CA LYS A 4 11.16 18.78 -26.74
C LYS A 4 9.86 18.38 -26.05
N SER A 5 8.75 18.99 -26.47
CA SER A 5 7.43 18.60 -25.99
C SER A 5 7.18 17.14 -26.35
N ILE A 6 6.62 16.41 -25.39
CA ILE A 6 6.29 15.00 -25.54
C ILE A 6 5.25 14.87 -26.64
N THR A 7 5.49 13.98 -27.59
CA THR A 7 4.60 13.77 -28.74
C THR A 7 3.27 13.19 -28.27
N ASN A 8 2.18 13.50 -28.98
CA ASN A 8 0.85 12.95 -28.69
C ASN A 8 0.85 11.43 -28.69
N LYS A 9 1.71 10.79 -29.49
CA LYS A 9 1.92 9.34 -29.51
C LYS A 9 2.44 8.78 -28.18
N ILE A 10 3.37 9.47 -27.51
CA ILE A 10 3.85 9.05 -26.18
C ILE A 10 2.75 9.23 -25.12
N ARG A 11 1.93 10.29 -25.21
CA ARG A 11 0.76 10.45 -24.32
C ARG A 11 -0.27 9.36 -24.54
N GLU A 12 -0.50 8.96 -25.79
CA GLU A 12 -1.44 7.91 -26.16
C GLU A 12 -0.96 6.53 -25.68
N GLU A 13 0.33 6.21 -25.85
CA GLU A 13 0.93 4.97 -25.36
C GLU A 13 1.00 4.95 -23.81
N LEU A 14 1.31 6.09 -23.17
CA LEU A 14 1.21 6.24 -21.71
C LEU A 14 -0.24 6.19 -21.21
N GLY A 15 -1.22 6.50 -22.04
CA GLY A 15 -2.65 6.34 -21.76
C GLY A 15 -3.12 4.89 -21.94
N LYS A 16 -2.50 4.12 -22.86
CA LYS A 16 -2.69 2.67 -23.01
C LYS A 16 -2.01 1.89 -21.87
N MET A 17 -0.88 2.40 -21.36
CA MET A 17 -0.25 1.91 -20.15
C MET A 17 -1.06 2.36 -18.93
N LYS A 18 -1.61 1.40 -18.17
CA LYS A 18 -2.28 1.60 -16.86
C LYS A 18 -1.38 2.20 -15.76
N VAL A 19 -0.22 2.75 -16.15
CA VAL A 19 0.86 3.34 -15.37
C VAL A 19 0.52 4.76 -14.88
N PHE A 20 -0.37 5.47 -15.58
CA PHE A 20 -0.75 6.85 -15.22
C PHE A 20 -1.42 6.97 -13.83
N PHE A 21 -2.05 5.90 -13.30
CA PHE A 21 -2.68 5.90 -11.97
C PHE A 21 -1.70 5.99 -10.81
N MET A 22 -0.51 5.44 -10.99
CA MET A 22 0.47 5.37 -9.91
C MET A 22 1.40 6.58 -9.86
N PHE A 23 1.25 7.49 -10.81
CA PHE A 23 2.05 8.67 -10.89
C PHE A 23 1.15 9.90 -11.11
N MET A 24 0.69 10.44 -10.00
CA MET A 24 -0.02 11.73 -9.97
C MET A 24 0.95 12.93 -9.86
N GLY A 25 2.23 12.71 -10.15
CA GLY A 25 3.27 13.74 -10.17
C GLY A 25 3.49 14.36 -11.55
N SER A 26 4.42 15.31 -11.67
CA SER A 26 4.73 15.94 -12.96
C SER A 26 5.49 14.99 -13.90
N ILE A 27 5.14 14.96 -15.18
CA ILE A 27 5.75 14.06 -16.19
C ILE A 27 7.29 14.18 -16.24
N LYS A 28 7.85 15.35 -15.92
CA LYS A 28 9.30 15.55 -15.83
C LYS A 28 9.97 14.66 -14.77
N SER A 29 9.30 14.41 -13.66
CA SER A 29 9.79 13.52 -12.59
C SER A 29 9.69 12.04 -12.98
N LEU A 30 8.73 11.67 -13.83
CA LEU A 30 8.62 10.32 -14.40
C LEU A 30 9.81 10.01 -15.33
N LEU A 31 10.15 10.94 -16.22
CA LEU A 31 11.20 10.74 -17.23
C LEU A 31 12.60 10.54 -16.62
N ASN A 32 12.87 11.14 -15.47
CA ASN A 32 14.16 10.97 -14.79
C ASN A 32 14.31 9.60 -14.08
N GLN A 33 13.21 8.85 -13.90
CA GLN A 33 13.17 7.62 -13.10
C GLN A 33 13.19 6.31 -13.92
N GLN A 34 13.11 6.37 -15.26
CA GLN A 34 12.94 5.20 -16.15
C GLN A 34 14.20 4.31 -16.38
N LYS A 35 15.11 4.14 -15.42
CA LYS A 35 16.28 3.25 -15.62
C LYS A 35 16.02 1.77 -15.31
N TYR A 36 14.95 1.42 -14.58
CA TYR A 36 14.70 0.04 -14.13
C TYR A 36 13.21 -0.32 -14.28
N ARG A 37 12.99 -1.54 -14.79
CA ARG A 37 11.74 -2.16 -15.29
C ARG A 37 11.12 -1.49 -16.53
N ALA A 38 11.08 -2.22 -17.64
CA ALA A 38 10.43 -1.76 -18.87
C ALA A 38 8.89 -1.73 -18.73
N GLU A 39 8.30 -2.69 -18.00
CA GLU A 39 6.83 -2.84 -17.91
C GLU A 39 6.37 -3.45 -16.56
N ILE A 40 5.29 -2.90 -16.00
CA ILE A 40 4.51 -3.54 -14.92
C ILE A 40 3.36 -4.29 -15.59
N LYS A 41 3.43 -5.62 -15.57
CA LYS A 41 2.37 -6.48 -16.12
C LYS A 41 1.38 -6.82 -15.01
N LEU A 42 0.09 -6.64 -15.29
CA LEU A 42 -0.98 -7.07 -14.38
C LEU A 42 -1.28 -8.55 -14.58
N ASN A 43 -1.81 -9.21 -13.54
CA ASN A 43 -2.34 -10.57 -13.63
C ASN A 43 -3.82 -10.60 -13.18
N PRO A 44 -4.78 -10.24 -14.07
CA PRO A 44 -6.18 -10.08 -13.70
C PRO A 44 -6.84 -11.32 -13.10
N GLN A 45 -6.35 -12.52 -13.43
CA GLN A 45 -6.85 -13.79 -12.88
C GLN A 45 -6.74 -13.86 -11.34
N HIS A 46 -5.81 -13.10 -10.76
CA HIS A 46 -5.56 -13.02 -9.32
C HIS A 46 -6.04 -11.71 -8.69
N ASN A 47 -6.80 -10.89 -9.42
CA ASN A 47 -7.46 -9.74 -8.82
C ASN A 47 -8.56 -10.19 -7.86
N ARG A 48 -8.72 -9.51 -6.74
CA ARG A 48 -9.68 -9.88 -5.69
C ARG A 48 -10.34 -8.64 -5.10
N ILE A 49 -11.59 -8.77 -4.71
CA ILE A 49 -12.28 -7.85 -3.81
C ILE A 49 -12.37 -8.57 -2.47
N TYR A 50 -11.89 -7.93 -1.40
CA TYR A 50 -11.92 -8.48 -0.05
C TYR A 50 -13.07 -7.87 0.75
N ALA A 51 -14.21 -8.55 0.74
CA ALA A 51 -15.44 -8.12 1.40
C ALA A 51 -16.44 -9.28 1.52
N PRO A 52 -17.39 -9.23 2.49
CA PRO A 52 -18.53 -10.15 2.49
C PRO A 52 -19.25 -10.16 1.13
N GLY A 53 -19.53 -11.36 0.60
CA GLY A 53 -20.06 -11.55 -0.76
C GLY A 53 -19.00 -11.66 -1.86
N HIS A 54 -17.72 -11.44 -1.53
CA HIS A 54 -16.57 -11.64 -2.41
C HIS A 54 -15.54 -12.59 -1.76
N ALA A 55 -14.24 -12.38 -1.96
CA ALA A 55 -13.22 -13.17 -1.28
C ALA A 55 -13.15 -12.74 0.19
N TYR A 56 -13.61 -13.59 1.10
CA TYR A 56 -13.72 -13.26 2.51
C TYR A 56 -13.47 -14.49 3.39
N TRP A 57 -12.82 -14.28 4.53
CA TRP A 57 -12.64 -15.27 5.58
C TRP A 57 -12.43 -14.54 6.92
N SER A 58 -12.87 -15.14 8.03
CA SER A 58 -12.87 -14.52 9.36
C SER A 58 -11.53 -14.63 10.10
N ASP A 59 -10.82 -15.74 9.91
CA ASP A 59 -9.64 -16.10 10.70
C ASP A 59 -8.34 -16.03 9.88
N ALA A 60 -7.28 -16.69 10.34
CA ALA A 60 -6.13 -16.92 9.47
C ALA A 60 -6.52 -17.84 8.30
N LEU A 61 -6.12 -17.48 7.07
CA LEU A 61 -6.42 -18.28 5.88
C LEU A 61 -5.76 -19.67 5.98
N ASN A 62 -6.57 -20.72 5.87
CA ASN A 62 -6.11 -22.11 5.89
C ASN A 62 -6.49 -22.84 4.60
N ASP A 63 -5.79 -22.52 3.52
CA ASP A 63 -5.99 -23.09 2.18
C ASP A 63 -4.90 -24.12 1.79
N GLY A 64 -4.10 -24.57 2.76
CA GLY A 64 -2.98 -25.51 2.55
C GLY A 64 -1.75 -24.89 1.88
N ILE A 65 -1.75 -23.60 1.53
CA ILE A 65 -0.59 -22.93 0.94
C ILE A 65 0.39 -22.51 2.05
N ASP A 66 1.64 -22.94 1.91
CA ASP A 66 2.74 -22.58 2.80
C ASP A 66 3.09 -21.08 2.66
N ARG A 67 2.86 -20.34 3.76
CA ARG A 67 3.15 -18.90 3.91
C ARG A 67 4.22 -18.63 4.97
N GLY A 68 5.15 -19.57 5.17
CA GLY A 68 6.30 -19.36 6.06
C GLY A 68 5.91 -19.28 7.53
N ASN A 69 4.90 -20.05 7.94
CA ASN A 69 4.36 -20.08 9.30
C ASN A 69 3.90 -18.71 9.83
N LYS A 70 3.54 -17.77 8.95
CA LYS A 70 2.89 -16.51 9.33
C LYS A 70 1.42 -16.53 8.92
N PRO A 71 0.50 -16.15 9.81
CA PRO A 71 -0.91 -16.11 9.47
C PRO A 71 -1.18 -15.05 8.40
N TYR A 72 -2.18 -15.31 7.55
CA TYR A 72 -2.66 -14.36 6.57
C TYR A 72 -4.14 -14.08 6.80
N TYR A 73 -4.44 -12.89 7.30
CA TYR A 73 -5.80 -12.45 7.59
C TYR A 73 -6.40 -11.74 6.38
N CYS A 74 -7.72 -11.78 6.26
CA CYS A 74 -8.43 -11.15 5.14
C CYS A 74 -8.26 -9.63 5.21
N PRO A 75 -7.71 -8.96 4.17
CA PRO A 75 -7.63 -7.50 4.13
C PRO A 75 -8.99 -6.91 3.73
N VAL A 76 -10.00 -7.10 4.58
CA VAL A 76 -11.39 -6.64 4.33
C VAL A 76 -11.40 -5.13 4.07
N GLY A 77 -12.17 -4.68 3.09
CA GLY A 77 -12.22 -3.27 2.69
C GLY A 77 -11.27 -2.89 1.56
N TRP A 78 -10.60 -3.87 0.93
CA TRP A 78 -9.59 -3.62 -0.10
C TRP A 78 -9.86 -4.39 -1.39
N THR A 79 -9.49 -3.78 -2.51
CA THR A 79 -9.41 -4.40 -3.82
C THR A 79 -7.95 -4.61 -4.19
N ARG A 80 -7.59 -5.82 -4.61
CA ARG A 80 -6.25 -6.19 -5.03
C ARG A 80 -6.14 -6.23 -6.55
N CYS A 81 -5.22 -5.43 -7.07
CA CYS A 81 -4.70 -5.53 -8.42
C CYS A 81 -3.42 -6.36 -8.41
N SER A 82 -3.47 -7.59 -8.93
CA SER A 82 -2.31 -8.47 -8.95
C SER A 82 -1.28 -8.04 -9.99
N PHE A 83 0.00 -8.18 -9.66
CA PHE A 83 1.07 -8.11 -10.62
C PHE A 83 1.44 -9.50 -11.13
N TYR A 84 1.77 -9.58 -12.41
CA TYR A 84 2.44 -10.73 -12.99
C TYR A 84 3.92 -10.68 -12.60
N VAL A 85 4.39 -11.73 -11.91
CA VAL A 85 5.76 -11.84 -11.42
C VAL A 85 6.51 -12.98 -12.09
N THR A 86 5.87 -14.15 -12.21
CA THR A 86 6.43 -15.35 -12.85
C THR A 86 5.32 -16.37 -13.12
N ASP A 87 5.51 -17.26 -14.11
CA ASP A 87 4.59 -18.38 -14.38
C ASP A 87 4.58 -19.43 -13.25
N ARG A 88 5.69 -19.58 -12.53
CA ARG A 88 5.84 -20.54 -11.43
C ARG A 88 5.60 -19.88 -10.07
N PHE A 89 4.52 -19.09 -9.96
CA PHE A 89 4.27 -18.21 -8.81
C PHE A 89 4.27 -18.98 -7.48
N TYR A 90 3.51 -20.08 -7.40
CA TYR A 90 3.40 -20.87 -6.16
C TYR A 90 4.70 -21.59 -5.80
N GLU A 91 5.47 -22.08 -6.77
CA GLU A 91 6.77 -22.70 -6.52
C GLU A 91 7.78 -21.68 -6.01
N LYS A 92 7.87 -20.51 -6.66
CA LYS A 92 8.80 -19.43 -6.29
C LYS A 92 8.53 -18.89 -4.88
N PHE A 93 7.26 -18.73 -4.53
CA PHE A 93 6.84 -18.10 -3.27
C PHE A 93 6.37 -19.11 -2.21
N LYS A 94 6.66 -20.40 -2.39
CA LYS A 94 6.41 -21.41 -1.35
C LYS A 94 7.19 -21.04 -0.08
N GLY A 95 6.48 -20.93 1.04
CA GLY A 95 7.10 -20.53 2.31
C GLY A 95 7.32 -19.02 2.46
N TRP A 96 6.91 -18.19 1.49
CA TRP A 96 7.01 -16.74 1.61
C TRP A 96 5.75 -16.15 2.24
N CYS A 97 5.96 -15.34 3.28
CA CYS A 97 4.92 -14.62 4.01
C CYS A 97 4.33 -13.50 3.15
N ILE A 98 3.11 -13.07 3.46
CA ILE A 98 2.48 -11.87 2.91
C ILE A 98 2.66 -10.73 3.89
N CYS A 99 2.96 -9.54 3.37
CA CYS A 99 3.07 -8.30 4.14
C CYS A 99 2.69 -7.11 3.26
N TYR A 100 2.64 -5.93 3.88
CA TYR A 100 2.13 -4.71 3.31
C TYR A 100 3.11 -3.55 3.53
N HIS A 101 3.26 -2.71 2.51
CA HIS A 101 4.07 -1.50 2.57
C HIS A 101 3.22 -0.30 2.16
N GLY A 102 2.96 0.59 3.12
CA GLY A 102 2.32 1.88 2.83
C GLY A 102 3.28 2.80 2.08
N THR A 103 2.75 3.56 1.12
CA THR A 103 3.54 4.57 0.39
C THR A 103 2.71 5.81 0.09
N LYS A 104 3.39 6.94 -0.17
CA LYS A 104 2.78 8.12 -0.78
C LYS A 104 2.54 7.88 -2.27
N PHE A 105 1.53 8.54 -2.85
CA PHE A 105 1.19 8.42 -4.27
C PHE A 105 2.36 8.84 -5.16
N ALA A 106 3.07 9.91 -4.76
CA ALA A 106 4.22 10.43 -5.51
C ALA A 106 5.37 9.42 -5.68
N TYR A 107 5.48 8.42 -4.78
CA TYR A 107 6.53 7.41 -4.82
C TYR A 107 6.06 6.06 -5.36
N GLY A 108 4.75 5.79 -5.38
CA GLY A 108 4.19 4.48 -5.74
C GLY A 108 4.75 3.93 -7.04
N LEU A 109 4.69 4.70 -8.14
CA LEU A 109 5.24 4.24 -9.40
C LEU A 109 6.76 4.03 -9.36
N SER A 110 7.50 4.94 -8.73
CA SER A 110 8.96 4.81 -8.62
C SER A 110 9.36 3.53 -7.88
N ILE A 111 8.61 3.15 -6.84
CA ILE A 111 8.82 1.92 -6.07
C ILE A 111 8.50 0.69 -6.93
N LEU A 112 7.41 0.70 -7.72
CA LEU A 112 7.09 -0.44 -8.57
C LEU A 112 8.08 -0.68 -9.71
N LEU A 113 8.66 0.40 -10.23
CA LEU A 113 9.63 0.35 -11.31
C LEU A 113 11.04 0.03 -10.80
N SER A 114 11.46 0.68 -9.71
CA SER A 114 12.84 0.60 -9.22
C SER A 114 13.04 -0.33 -8.03
N GLY A 115 11.97 -0.72 -7.33
CA GLY A 115 12.05 -1.45 -6.06
C GLY A 115 12.03 -0.52 -4.84
N LEU A 116 12.31 -1.08 -3.67
CA LEU A 116 12.25 -0.35 -2.39
C LEU A 116 13.60 0.23 -2.00
N LYS A 117 13.63 1.51 -1.67
CA LYS A 117 14.78 2.12 -0.99
C LYS A 117 14.66 1.84 0.52
N PRO A 118 15.66 1.21 1.16
CA PRO A 118 15.66 1.03 2.61
C PRO A 118 15.72 2.38 3.33
N ALA A 119 15.05 2.49 4.48
CA ALA A 119 15.26 3.59 5.40
C ALA A 119 16.68 3.51 5.97
N GLU A 120 17.34 4.66 6.13
CA GLU A 120 18.74 4.75 6.60
C GLU A 120 18.79 4.96 8.13
N ASN A 121 17.93 5.83 8.67
CA ASN A 121 17.80 6.12 10.10
C ASN A 121 16.32 6.18 10.48
N ASP A 122 15.82 5.13 11.10
CA ASP A 122 14.43 5.01 11.52
C ASP A 122 14.37 4.30 12.89
N GLU A 123 13.20 4.28 13.54
CA GLU A 123 13.01 3.85 14.94
C GLU A 123 13.61 2.48 15.25
N HIS A 124 13.57 1.55 14.29
CA HIS A 124 14.12 0.19 14.44
C HIS A 124 15.39 -0.07 13.62
N GLY A 125 16.05 0.99 13.17
CA GLY A 125 17.30 0.96 12.39
C GLY A 125 17.10 0.83 10.88
N ALA A 126 18.20 0.72 10.14
CA ALA A 126 18.14 0.73 8.67
C ALA A 126 17.47 -0.53 8.09
N GLY A 127 16.56 -0.39 7.13
CA GLY A 127 15.89 -1.54 6.50
C GLY A 127 14.64 -1.18 5.71
N ILE A 128 13.95 -2.20 5.19
CA ILE A 128 12.64 -2.02 4.55
C ILE A 128 11.57 -2.37 5.57
N TYR A 129 10.68 -1.40 5.81
CA TYR A 129 9.60 -1.51 6.79
C TYR A 129 8.33 -2.02 6.12
N VAL A 130 7.80 -3.13 6.62
CA VAL A 130 6.53 -3.72 6.17
C VAL A 130 5.74 -4.20 7.37
N SER A 131 4.47 -4.50 7.17
CA SER A 131 3.59 -5.02 8.22
C SER A 131 2.77 -6.20 7.73
N PRO A 132 2.51 -7.24 8.55
CA PRO A 132 1.49 -8.21 8.24
C PRO A 132 0.07 -7.63 8.33
N SER A 133 -0.12 -6.45 8.93
CA SER A 133 -1.40 -5.76 9.04
C SER A 133 -1.55 -4.70 7.95
N ILE A 134 -2.56 -4.86 7.10
CA ILE A 134 -2.92 -3.79 6.16
C ILE A 134 -3.52 -2.59 6.90
N ASN A 135 -4.16 -2.81 8.05
CA ASN A 135 -4.73 -1.74 8.88
C ASN A 135 -3.64 -0.82 9.42
N TYR A 136 -2.51 -1.38 9.85
CA TYR A 136 -1.34 -0.58 10.21
C TYR A 136 -0.69 0.09 9.01
N ALA A 137 -0.41 -0.68 7.95
CA ALA A 137 0.27 -0.17 6.75
C ALA A 137 -0.52 0.94 6.03
N CYS A 138 -1.84 0.98 6.19
CA CYS A 138 -2.72 1.97 5.58
C CYS A 138 -2.85 3.28 6.37
N HIS A 139 -2.21 3.40 7.53
CA HIS A 139 -2.22 4.64 8.31
C HIS A 139 -1.69 5.82 7.47
N PRO A 140 -2.27 7.03 7.55
CA PRO A 140 -1.90 8.15 6.67
C PRO A 140 -0.42 8.56 6.71
N ARG A 141 0.30 8.28 7.80
CA ARG A 141 1.76 8.44 7.88
C ARG A 141 2.47 7.63 6.79
N TYR A 142 2.07 6.38 6.57
CA TYR A 142 2.68 5.46 5.63
C TYR A 142 1.98 5.48 4.27
N ALA A 143 0.65 5.32 4.24
CA ALA A 143 -0.15 5.30 3.02
C ALA A 143 -0.99 6.58 2.88
N GLU A 144 -0.61 7.45 1.94
CA GLU A 144 -1.32 8.72 1.71
C GLU A 144 -2.81 8.48 1.42
N VAL A 145 -3.66 9.32 2.00
CA VAL A 145 -5.07 9.44 1.64
C VAL A 145 -5.20 10.52 0.58
N LYS A 146 -5.76 10.19 -0.58
CA LYS A 146 -5.98 11.18 -1.64
C LYS A 146 -7.45 11.41 -1.89
N LEU A 147 -7.84 12.69 -1.95
CA LEU A 147 -9.10 13.07 -2.58
C LEU A 147 -9.01 12.82 -4.08
N ILE A 148 -9.99 12.11 -4.63
CA ILE A 148 -10.15 11.88 -6.06
C ILE A 148 -10.68 13.17 -6.67
N ASP A 149 -9.93 13.72 -7.63
CA ASP A 149 -10.37 14.88 -8.38
C ASP A 149 -11.67 14.55 -9.13
N ALA A 150 -12.69 15.40 -9.01
CA ALA A 150 -13.99 15.19 -9.64
C ALA A 150 -13.90 15.02 -11.17
N SER A 151 -12.91 15.63 -11.82
CA SER A 151 -12.66 15.50 -13.27
C SER A 151 -12.05 14.14 -13.68
N TYR A 152 -11.48 13.41 -12.71
CA TYR A 152 -10.95 12.06 -12.89
C TYR A 152 -11.86 10.98 -12.34
N GLY A 153 -12.72 11.32 -11.37
CA GLY A 153 -13.62 10.39 -10.68
C GLY A 153 -14.30 9.44 -11.65
N SER A 154 -15.20 9.96 -12.49
CA SER A 154 -16.01 9.16 -13.42
C SER A 154 -15.22 8.38 -14.49
N LYS A 155 -13.93 8.71 -14.70
CA LYS A 155 -13.09 7.99 -15.66
C LYS A 155 -12.53 6.69 -15.08
N PHE A 156 -12.34 6.61 -13.76
CA PHE A 156 -11.57 5.54 -13.12
C PHE A 156 -12.31 4.84 -12.00
N PHE A 157 -13.20 5.55 -11.32
CA PHE A 157 -14.06 5.02 -10.26
C PHE A 157 -15.50 5.41 -10.62
N LYS A 158 -16.41 4.43 -10.66
CA LYS A 158 -17.83 4.71 -10.87
C LYS A 158 -18.34 5.59 -9.73
N SER A 159 -17.84 5.36 -8.52
CA SER A 159 -18.16 6.15 -7.34
C SER A 159 -16.98 6.19 -6.36
N GLY A 160 -16.89 7.24 -5.55
CA GLY A 160 -15.81 7.41 -4.59
C GLY A 160 -15.30 8.85 -4.52
N LYS A 161 -14.87 9.24 -3.32
CA LYS A 161 -14.28 10.56 -3.06
C LYS A 161 -12.82 10.45 -2.65
N TYR A 162 -12.42 9.36 -1.99
CA TYR A 162 -11.04 9.18 -1.54
C TYR A 162 -10.48 7.84 -2.00
N VAL A 163 -9.16 7.80 -2.17
CA VAL A 163 -8.41 6.59 -2.53
C VAL A 163 -7.14 6.47 -1.68
N GLN A 164 -6.80 5.25 -1.30
CA GLN A 164 -5.54 4.88 -0.66
C GLN A 164 -4.90 3.69 -1.36
N PHE A 165 -3.57 3.67 -1.40
CA PHE A 165 -2.77 2.59 -1.96
C PHE A 165 -1.81 1.99 -0.93
N VAL A 166 -1.72 0.67 -0.92
CA VAL A 166 -0.75 -0.10 -0.14
C VAL A 166 -0.16 -1.17 -1.06
N LEU A 167 1.14 -1.38 -1.01
CA LEU A 167 1.78 -2.44 -1.77
C LEU A 167 1.66 -3.76 -1.02
N GLU A 168 1.14 -4.79 -1.67
CA GLU A 168 1.22 -6.17 -1.18
C GLU A 168 2.56 -6.77 -1.61
N CYS A 169 3.28 -7.32 -0.64
CA CYS A 169 4.60 -7.89 -0.84
C CYS A 169 4.67 -9.34 -0.33
N ARG A 170 5.56 -10.12 -0.95
CA ARG A 170 6.03 -11.42 -0.45
C ARG A 170 7.41 -11.26 0.13
N VAL A 171 7.66 -11.86 1.28
CA VAL A 171 8.98 -11.90 1.93
C VAL A 171 9.29 -13.32 2.41
N HIS A 172 10.51 -13.80 2.13
CA HIS A 172 10.96 -15.06 2.72
C HIS A 172 11.26 -14.85 4.22
N PRO A 173 10.81 -15.74 5.13
CA PRO A 173 11.00 -15.57 6.57
C PRO A 173 12.44 -15.28 6.99
N SER A 174 13.43 -15.90 6.35
CA SER A 174 14.86 -15.69 6.66
C SER A 174 15.38 -14.29 6.36
N ASN A 175 14.63 -13.49 5.59
CA ASN A 175 14.97 -12.09 5.29
C ASN A 175 14.37 -11.11 6.29
N ILE A 176 13.47 -11.55 7.17
CA ILE A 176 12.92 -10.72 8.25
C ILE A 176 14.01 -10.62 9.33
N ARG A 177 14.68 -9.48 9.39
CA ARG A 177 15.77 -9.25 10.34
C ARG A 177 15.25 -9.01 11.75
N LYS A 178 14.14 -8.27 11.86
CA LYS A 178 13.54 -7.87 13.14
C LYS A 178 12.02 -7.82 13.01
N VAL A 179 11.36 -8.27 14.07
CA VAL A 179 9.93 -8.06 14.32
C VAL A 179 9.85 -7.13 15.52
N ALA A 180 9.06 -6.06 15.41
CA ALA A 180 9.06 -4.97 16.37
C ALA A 180 7.65 -4.44 16.67
N PRO A 181 7.50 -3.70 17.78
CA PRO A 181 6.28 -2.98 18.08
C PRO A 181 5.97 -1.85 17.09
N GLU A 182 4.73 -1.40 17.12
CA GLU A 182 4.25 -0.21 16.41
C GLU A 182 5.04 1.06 16.78
N THR A 183 5.11 2.03 15.85
CA THR A 183 5.88 3.29 15.98
C THR A 183 5.01 4.53 15.81
N LEU A 184 3.70 4.39 16.04
CA LEU A 184 2.69 5.43 15.86
C LEU A 184 2.10 5.95 17.18
N ASP A 185 2.66 5.58 18.34
CA ASP A 185 2.16 5.93 19.67
C ASP A 185 0.77 5.35 19.96
N ALA A 186 0.45 4.19 19.36
CA ALA A 186 -0.82 3.49 19.45
C ALA A 186 -0.79 2.31 20.44
N GLN A 187 0.11 2.32 21.42
CA GLN A 187 0.34 1.21 22.35
C GLN A 187 -0.90 0.80 23.16
N ASN A 188 -1.78 1.76 23.46
CA ASN A 188 -2.97 1.56 24.29
C ASN A 188 -4.24 1.24 23.48
N THR A 189 -4.10 1.03 22.17
CA THR A 189 -5.24 0.82 21.27
C THR A 189 -5.03 -0.39 20.39
N ILE A 190 -6.12 -1.00 19.94
CA ILE A 190 -6.04 -2.16 19.05
C ILE A 190 -5.95 -1.63 17.62
N ILE A 191 -4.76 -1.76 17.00
CA ILE A 191 -4.57 -1.42 15.59
C ILE A 191 -5.24 -2.46 14.69
N ASP A 192 -5.05 -3.74 15.04
CA ASP A 192 -5.55 -4.89 14.29
C ASP A 192 -5.94 -6.00 15.28
N PHE A 193 -7.19 -6.44 15.23
CA PHE A 193 -7.69 -7.48 16.15
C PHE A 193 -6.96 -8.82 16.00
N ASN A 194 -6.33 -9.07 14.85
CA ASN A 194 -5.65 -10.32 14.56
C ASN A 194 -4.14 -10.27 14.82
N ILE A 195 -3.56 -9.08 14.98
CA ILE A 195 -2.11 -8.90 15.06
C ILE A 195 -1.77 -8.00 16.24
N ASN A 196 -1.04 -8.54 17.21
CA ASN A 196 -0.62 -7.79 18.38
C ASN A 196 0.34 -6.64 18.00
N ASN A 197 0.13 -5.46 18.59
CA ASN A 197 0.93 -4.26 18.34
C ASN A 197 2.44 -4.47 18.56
N ASN A 198 2.86 -5.39 19.43
CA ASN A 198 4.28 -5.66 19.71
C ASN A 198 5.02 -6.42 18.59
N ILE A 199 4.29 -6.91 17.58
CA ILE A 199 4.85 -7.71 16.48
C ILE A 199 4.35 -7.26 15.10
N ILE A 200 3.79 -6.05 15.02
CA ILE A 200 3.11 -5.54 13.83
C ILE A 200 4.05 -4.94 12.79
N GLU A 201 5.31 -4.70 13.12
CA GLU A 201 6.28 -4.11 12.21
C GLU A 201 7.43 -5.08 11.92
N TRP A 202 7.69 -5.33 10.64
CA TRP A 202 8.75 -6.22 10.16
C TRP A 202 9.80 -5.41 9.40
N ILE A 203 11.06 -5.60 9.80
CA ILE A 203 12.20 -4.93 9.18
C ILE A 203 12.95 -5.96 8.35
N ILE A 204 12.89 -5.79 7.03
CA ILE A 204 13.50 -6.70 6.07
C ILE A 204 14.95 -6.29 5.83
N ASN A 205 15.84 -7.28 5.83
CA ASN A 205 17.24 -7.09 5.49
C ASN A 205 17.37 -6.65 4.02
N ASN A 206 18.03 -5.52 3.79
CA ASN A 206 18.32 -5.00 2.46
C ASN A 206 19.61 -5.56 1.87
N GLN A 207 20.34 -6.43 2.57
CA GLN A 207 21.58 -7.08 2.11
C GLN A 207 22.63 -6.05 1.64
N ASN A 208 22.73 -4.92 2.34
CA ASN A 208 23.59 -3.78 1.98
C ASN A 208 23.29 -3.15 0.60
N LYS A 209 22.15 -3.48 -0.03
CA LYS A 209 21.71 -2.85 -1.28
C LYS A 209 21.10 -1.48 -0.98
N LYS A 210 21.44 -0.50 -1.82
CA LYS A 210 20.82 0.85 -1.78
C LYS A 210 19.36 0.82 -2.22
N ILE A 211 19.00 -0.12 -3.08
CA ILE A 211 17.66 -0.35 -3.59
C ILE A 211 17.47 -1.87 -3.67
N VAL A 212 16.33 -2.36 -3.18
CA VAL A 212 15.93 -3.76 -3.31
C VAL A 212 14.98 -3.87 -4.51
N ASP A 213 15.56 -4.25 -5.66
CA ASP A 213 14.84 -4.43 -6.92
C ASP A 213 13.89 -5.62 -6.83
N PHE A 214 12.61 -5.42 -7.17
CA PHE A 214 11.61 -6.49 -7.19
C PHE A 214 11.83 -7.53 -8.29
N ASN A 215 12.62 -7.20 -9.32
CA ASN A 215 12.93 -8.09 -10.44
C ASN A 215 14.18 -8.93 -10.21
N ASP A 216 14.96 -8.62 -9.16
CA ASP A 216 16.10 -9.45 -8.76
C ASP A 216 15.60 -10.85 -8.37
N PRO A 217 16.06 -11.94 -9.01
CA PRO A 217 15.67 -13.30 -8.63
C PRO A 217 16.02 -13.64 -7.18
N ASN A 218 17.01 -12.94 -6.60
CA ASN A 218 17.47 -13.07 -5.22
C ASN A 218 16.96 -11.92 -4.33
N SER A 219 15.93 -11.19 -4.77
CA SER A 219 15.37 -10.09 -3.99
C SER A 219 14.87 -10.57 -2.63
N SER A 220 15.12 -9.79 -1.58
CA SER A 220 14.66 -10.16 -0.23
C SER A 220 13.16 -9.99 -0.06
N ILE A 221 12.53 -9.19 -0.91
CA ILE A 221 11.10 -8.86 -0.92
C ILE A 221 10.63 -8.63 -2.35
N VAL A 222 9.42 -9.06 -2.70
CA VAL A 222 8.84 -8.84 -4.04
C VAL A 222 7.43 -8.26 -3.91
N CYS A 223 7.14 -7.17 -4.61
CA CYS A 223 5.77 -6.65 -4.69
C CYS A 223 4.92 -7.50 -5.65
N THR A 224 3.86 -8.11 -5.12
CA THR A 224 2.98 -9.04 -5.84
C THR A 224 1.62 -8.44 -6.18
N GLY A 225 1.27 -7.29 -5.61
CA GLY A 225 0.04 -6.59 -5.93
C GLY A 225 -0.02 -5.18 -5.37
N LEU A 226 -0.99 -4.43 -5.88
CA LEU A 226 -1.42 -3.14 -5.35
C LEU A 226 -2.78 -3.34 -4.67
N MET A 227 -2.83 -3.04 -3.38
CA MET A 227 -4.06 -2.96 -2.61
C MET A 227 -4.61 -1.54 -2.74
N MET A 228 -5.87 -1.42 -3.11
CA MET A 228 -6.58 -0.16 -3.28
C MET A 228 -7.82 -0.14 -2.39
N ARG A 229 -8.03 0.96 -1.68
CA ARG A 229 -9.25 1.24 -0.95
C ARG A 229 -9.84 2.54 -1.46
N VAL A 230 -11.08 2.47 -1.94
CA VAL A 230 -11.84 3.63 -2.41
C VAL A 230 -13.00 3.84 -1.45
N THR A 231 -13.24 5.08 -1.03
CA THR A 231 -14.29 5.40 -0.05
C THR A 231 -15.11 6.62 -0.45
N ASN A 232 -16.36 6.67 -0.01
CA ASN A 232 -17.27 7.80 -0.25
C ASN A 232 -17.03 9.02 0.66
N ASP A 233 -16.24 8.86 1.72
CA ASP A 233 -15.78 9.91 2.62
C ASP A 233 -14.36 9.59 3.11
N HIS A 234 -13.76 10.43 3.95
CA HIS A 234 -12.38 10.23 4.40
C HIS A 234 -12.25 8.87 5.12
N PRO A 235 -11.27 8.02 4.77
CA PRO A 235 -11.12 6.68 5.35
C PRO A 235 -10.82 6.68 6.85
N GLY A 236 -10.45 7.82 7.44
CA GLY A 236 -10.37 8.00 8.89
C GLY A 236 -11.74 7.91 9.60
N LEU A 237 -12.85 7.89 8.88
CA LEU A 237 -14.19 7.64 9.43
C LEU A 237 -14.58 6.15 9.40
N LEU A 238 -13.74 5.27 8.84
CA LEU A 238 -13.98 3.83 8.87
C LEU A 238 -13.80 3.27 10.30
N THR A 239 -14.42 2.14 10.59
CA THR A 239 -14.36 1.53 11.94
C THR A 239 -12.96 1.01 12.24
N GLU A 240 -12.31 0.37 11.27
CA GLU A 240 -10.94 -0.13 11.37
C GLU A 240 -9.88 0.98 11.45
N SER A 241 -10.25 2.23 11.15
CA SER A 241 -9.37 3.40 11.20
C SER A 241 -9.55 4.22 12.48
N GLN A 242 -10.41 3.81 13.42
CA GLN A 242 -10.68 4.62 14.63
C GLN A 242 -9.44 4.83 15.49
N TRP A 243 -8.51 3.87 15.51
CA TRP A 243 -7.24 3.99 16.24
C TRP A 243 -6.36 5.13 15.71
N TRP A 244 -6.60 5.66 14.50
CA TRP A 244 -5.86 6.80 13.95
C TRP A 244 -6.02 8.06 14.80
N TYR A 245 -7.17 8.24 15.45
CA TYR A 245 -7.41 9.39 16.35
C TYR A 245 -6.68 9.29 17.67
N GLU A 246 -6.20 8.11 18.04
CA GLU A 246 -5.45 7.91 19.27
C GLU A 246 -3.94 8.05 19.02
N SER A 247 -3.49 7.89 17.77
CA SER A 247 -2.10 8.02 17.35
C SER A 247 -1.73 9.43 16.82
N HIS A 248 -2.23 9.77 15.63
CA HIS A 248 -1.81 10.96 14.87
C HIS A 248 -2.94 11.95 14.59
N LEU A 249 -4.20 11.49 14.53
CA LEU A 249 -5.38 12.34 14.33
C LEU A 249 -5.93 12.92 15.65
N CYS A 250 -5.07 13.07 16.66
CA CYS A 250 -5.33 13.82 17.90
C CYS A 250 -4.66 15.21 17.92
N ASN A 251 -3.75 15.49 16.97
CA ASN A 251 -2.93 16.68 16.97
C ASN A 251 -3.02 17.40 15.62
N ASN A 252 -3.47 18.66 15.63
CA ASN A 252 -3.59 19.50 14.43
C ASN A 252 -2.27 19.64 13.67
N GLU A 253 -1.15 19.76 14.35
CA GLU A 253 0.17 19.87 13.73
C GLU A 253 0.53 18.59 12.95
N LYS A 254 0.33 17.42 13.57
CA LYS A 254 0.54 16.11 12.91
C LYS A 254 -0.38 15.96 11.69
N CYS A 255 -1.64 16.37 11.81
CA CYS A 255 -2.62 16.32 10.71
C CYS A 255 -2.26 17.26 9.55
N CYS A 256 -1.78 18.47 9.85
CA CYS A 256 -1.32 19.43 8.84
C CYS A 256 -0.20 18.85 7.97
N VAL A 257 0.78 18.16 8.58
CA VAL A 257 1.87 17.48 7.85
C VAL A 257 1.34 16.38 6.92
N LEU A 258 0.22 15.74 7.30
CA LEU A 258 -0.44 14.70 6.52
C LEU A 258 -1.43 15.25 5.49
N GLY A 259 -1.67 16.56 5.45
CA GLY A 259 -2.67 17.18 4.58
C GLY A 259 -4.11 16.85 4.98
N ILE A 260 -4.36 16.54 6.26
CA ILE A 260 -5.67 16.17 6.77
C ILE A 260 -6.28 17.36 7.51
N ALA A 261 -7.49 17.76 7.12
CA ALA A 261 -8.26 18.79 7.82
C ALA A 261 -8.95 18.19 9.06
N LEU A 262 -8.23 18.12 10.18
CA LEU A 262 -8.67 17.42 11.39
C LEU A 262 -10.02 17.93 11.92
N ASP A 263 -10.23 19.24 12.02
CA ASP A 263 -11.48 19.82 12.51
C ASP A 263 -12.68 19.41 11.66
N ALA A 264 -12.51 19.34 10.33
CA ALA A 264 -13.57 18.91 9.42
C ALA A 264 -13.91 17.43 9.65
N LEU A 265 -12.87 16.59 9.77
CA LEU A 265 -12.99 15.17 10.01
C LEU A 265 -13.64 14.85 11.37
N GLN A 266 -13.24 15.57 12.42
CA GLN A 266 -13.85 15.47 13.76
C GLN A 266 -15.32 15.88 13.74
N ARG A 267 -15.67 16.99 13.08
CA ARG A 267 -17.08 17.39 12.91
C ARG A 267 -17.91 16.31 12.20
N GLN A 268 -17.38 15.72 11.12
CA GLN A 268 -18.07 14.62 10.44
C GLN A 268 -18.29 13.43 11.39
N ARG A 269 -17.27 13.06 12.17
CA ARG A 269 -17.36 11.99 13.17
C ARG A 269 -18.42 12.29 14.25
N PHE A 270 -18.41 13.49 14.83
CA PHE A 270 -19.39 13.91 15.84
C PHE A 270 -20.82 13.93 15.30
N ASN A 271 -20.99 14.28 14.02
CA ASN A 271 -22.29 14.27 13.35
C ASN A 271 -22.72 12.86 12.89
N GLY A 272 -21.98 11.81 13.21
CA GLY A 272 -22.32 10.42 12.88
C GLY A 272 -22.22 10.09 11.39
N TYR A 273 -21.39 10.82 10.64
CA TYR A 273 -21.14 10.51 9.22
C TYR A 273 -20.53 9.11 9.11
N LYS A 274 -21.06 8.32 8.17
CA LYS A 274 -20.55 6.98 7.88
C LYS A 274 -19.72 7.00 6.60
N CYS A 275 -18.51 6.47 6.69
CA CYS A 275 -17.68 6.17 5.54
C CYS A 275 -17.87 4.71 5.13
N ASN A 276 -18.06 4.49 3.83
CA ASN A 276 -18.23 3.19 3.22
C ASN A 276 -17.12 2.98 2.20
N VAL A 277 -16.60 1.74 2.18
CA VAL A 277 -15.75 1.27 1.09
C VAL A 277 -16.62 1.06 -0.16
N ILE A 278 -16.09 1.48 -1.29
CA ILE A 278 -16.69 1.33 -2.61
C ILE A 278 -15.93 0.25 -3.38
N TYR A 279 -16.67 -0.72 -3.91
CA TYR A 279 -16.17 -1.79 -4.77
C TYR A 279 -16.77 -1.60 -6.16
N ASP A 280 -16.02 -1.00 -7.07
CA ASP A 280 -16.46 -0.70 -8.45
C ASP A 280 -16.04 -1.75 -9.49
#